data_AF-A0A957H2S2-F1
#
_entry.id   AF-A0A957H2S2-F1
#
_cell.length_a   1.000
_cell.length_b   1.000
_cell.length_c   1.000
_cell.angle_alpha   90.00
_cell.angle_beta   90.00
_cell.angle_gamma   90.00
#
_symmetry.space_group_name_H-M   'P 1'
#
loop_
_entity.id
_entity.type
_entity.pdbx_description
1 polymer ?
#
loop_
_entity_poly.entity_id
_entity_poly.type
_entity_poly.pdbx_seq_one_letter_code
_entity_poly.pdbx_strand_id
1 'polypeptide(L)'
;DRVPPALYDNPSDNPAWTVGQVLFHMSLAPRLLIQDVRLITKQSWLISMISKLFPRALFDWLNKHYTRFGARHPSHDFFASAYNEAHAITLRALDAVTDVELGKGVVYPGWDPLLAGEVTVARLFHYVKIHFEAHAQQIEEQIKTYEQNAGT
;
A
#
# COMPACT_ATOMS: atom_id res chain seq x y z
N ASP A 1 -10.58 12.83 3.39
CA ASP A 1 -11.38 14.06 3.48
C ASP A 1 -11.96 14.54 2.15
N ARG A 2 -11.21 14.51 1.02
CA ARG A 2 -11.74 14.96 -0.29
C ARG A 2 -12.51 13.90 -1.11
N VAL A 3 -12.52 12.64 -0.70
CA VAL A 3 -13.18 11.56 -1.47
C VAL A 3 -14.59 11.32 -0.91
N PRO A 4 -15.65 11.79 -1.60
CA PRO A 4 -17.02 11.59 -1.14
C PRO A 4 -17.43 10.10 -1.22
N PRO A 5 -18.30 9.62 -0.31
CA PRO A 5 -18.74 8.22 -0.31
C PRO A 5 -19.40 7.76 -1.60
N ALA A 6 -20.04 8.67 -2.33
CA ALA A 6 -20.66 8.39 -3.63
C ALA A 6 -19.65 7.89 -4.70
N LEU A 7 -18.34 8.12 -4.51
CA LEU A 7 -17.31 7.64 -5.43
C LEU A 7 -16.77 6.26 -5.09
N TYR A 8 -17.06 5.69 -3.91
CA TYR A 8 -16.36 4.46 -3.45
C TYR A 8 -16.55 3.26 -4.39
N ASP A 9 -17.70 3.16 -5.05
CA ASP A 9 -18.01 2.10 -6.01
C ASP A 9 -17.62 2.46 -7.45
N ASN A 10 -17.18 3.68 -7.72
CA ASN A 10 -16.77 4.11 -9.06
C ASN A 10 -15.44 3.45 -9.46
N PRO A 11 -15.24 3.18 -10.76
CA PRO A 11 -13.95 2.71 -11.25
C PRO A 11 -12.84 3.73 -10.93
N SER A 12 -11.66 3.22 -10.61
CA SER A 12 -10.43 4.02 -10.56
C SER A 12 -9.62 3.82 -11.85
N ASP A 13 -8.56 4.58 -12.03
CA ASP A 13 -7.61 4.38 -13.14
C ASP A 13 -6.78 3.09 -12.96
N ASN A 14 -6.88 2.44 -11.80
CA ASN A 14 -6.41 1.09 -11.61
C ASN A 14 -7.51 0.08 -11.99
N PRO A 15 -7.34 -0.69 -13.09
CA PRO A 15 -8.38 -1.58 -13.59
C PRO A 15 -8.69 -2.76 -12.66
N ALA A 16 -7.88 -3.00 -11.62
CA ALA A 16 -8.16 -4.03 -10.63
C ALA A 16 -9.26 -3.62 -9.64
N TRP A 17 -9.43 -2.31 -9.40
CA TRP A 17 -10.07 -1.78 -8.20
C TRP A 17 -10.96 -0.54 -8.43
N THR A 18 -12.01 -0.41 -7.61
CA THR A 18 -12.78 0.83 -7.46
C THR A 18 -12.02 1.87 -6.62
N VAL A 19 -12.49 3.11 -6.56
CA VAL A 19 -11.92 4.16 -5.70
C VAL A 19 -11.84 3.71 -4.24
N GLY A 20 -12.92 3.12 -3.69
CA GLY A 20 -12.93 2.63 -2.32
C GLY A 20 -11.95 1.47 -2.08
N GLN A 21 -11.76 0.61 -3.08
CA GLN A 21 -10.78 -0.47 -3.02
C GLN A 21 -9.34 0.06 -3.06
N VAL A 22 -9.05 1.10 -3.86
CA VAL A 22 -7.75 1.78 -3.87
C VAL A 22 -7.48 2.44 -2.51
N LEU A 23 -8.46 3.14 -1.93
CA LEU A 23 -8.32 3.74 -0.60
C LEU A 23 -7.99 2.70 0.48
N PHE A 24 -8.64 1.54 0.45
CA PHE A 24 -8.28 0.44 1.35
C PHE A 24 -6.87 -0.09 1.05
N HIS A 25 -6.53 -0.31 -0.23
CA HIS A 25 -5.24 -0.82 -0.65
C HIS A 25 -4.06 0.02 -0.13
N MET A 26 -4.20 1.35 -0.17
CA MET A 26 -3.18 2.29 0.34
C MET A 26 -2.80 2.02 1.80
N SER A 27 -3.71 1.48 2.60
CA SER A 27 -3.46 1.12 4.01
C SER A 27 -2.79 -0.24 4.22
N LEU A 28 -2.58 -1.04 3.17
CA LEU A 28 -2.03 -2.39 3.30
C LEU A 28 -0.51 -2.41 3.42
N ALA A 29 0.19 -1.72 2.53
CA ALA A 29 1.65 -1.68 2.56
C ALA A 29 2.21 -1.22 3.91
N PRO A 30 1.72 -0.14 4.55
CA PRO A 30 2.27 0.33 5.81
C PRO A 30 2.00 -0.62 6.99
N ARG A 31 0.92 -1.42 6.93
CA ARG A 31 0.62 -2.46 7.95
C ARG A 31 1.67 -3.58 7.98
N LEU A 32 2.36 -3.81 6.87
CA LEU A 32 3.36 -4.87 6.75
C LEU A 32 4.77 -4.40 7.12
N LEU A 33 5.00 -3.10 7.34
CA LEU A 33 6.33 -2.54 7.57
C LEU A 33 7.12 -3.20 8.69
N ILE A 34 6.48 -3.50 9.84
CA ILE A 34 7.17 -4.19 10.94
C ILE A 34 7.73 -5.54 10.46
N GLN A 35 6.97 -6.27 9.66
CA GLN A 35 7.36 -7.56 9.11
C GLN A 35 8.43 -7.39 8.03
N ASP A 36 8.25 -6.46 7.09
CA ASP A 36 9.21 -6.20 6.02
C ASP A 36 10.56 -5.73 6.58
N VAL A 37 10.56 -4.81 7.56
CA VAL A 37 11.77 -4.39 8.27
C VAL A 37 12.45 -5.60 8.91
N ARG A 38 11.71 -6.46 9.61
CA ARG A 38 12.28 -7.68 10.22
C ARG A 38 12.85 -8.62 9.17
N LEU A 39 12.17 -8.80 8.04
CA LEU A 39 12.62 -9.63 6.94
C LEU A 39 13.93 -9.09 6.36
N ILE A 40 14.01 -7.78 6.07
CA ILE A 40 15.23 -7.15 5.53
C ILE A 40 16.38 -7.23 6.54
N THR A 41 16.13 -6.91 7.82
CA THR A 41 17.19 -6.69 8.82
C THR A 41 17.69 -7.97 9.49
N LYS A 42 16.84 -8.99 9.63
CA LYS A 42 17.10 -10.20 10.44
C LYS A 42 16.89 -11.50 9.68
N GLN A 43 16.12 -11.49 8.58
CA GLN A 43 15.70 -12.73 7.91
C GLN A 43 15.78 -12.62 6.39
N SER A 44 16.79 -11.92 5.86
CA SER A 44 16.88 -11.59 4.42
C SER A 44 16.94 -12.85 3.53
N TRP A 45 17.45 -13.96 4.06
CA TRP A 45 17.42 -15.26 3.39
C TRP A 45 16.00 -15.78 3.11
N LEU A 46 15.01 -15.46 3.97
CA LEU A 46 13.61 -15.83 3.75
C LEU A 46 13.04 -15.11 2.53
N ILE A 47 13.41 -13.85 2.30
CA ILE A 47 12.94 -13.08 1.14
C ILE A 47 13.35 -13.79 -0.16
N SER A 48 14.60 -14.25 -0.25
CA SER A 48 15.05 -15.01 -1.43
C SER A 48 14.29 -16.33 -1.61
N MET A 49 13.94 -17.01 -0.52
CA MET A 49 13.14 -18.24 -0.56
C MET A 49 11.70 -17.98 -1.01
N ILE A 50 11.04 -16.98 -0.41
CA ILE A 50 9.65 -16.64 -0.74
C ILE A 50 9.55 -16.19 -2.19
N SER A 51 10.47 -15.37 -2.69
CA SER A 51 10.48 -14.93 -4.10
C SER A 51 10.51 -16.10 -5.09
N LYS A 52 11.09 -17.25 -4.72
CA LYS A 52 11.15 -18.46 -5.56
C LYS A 52 9.88 -19.30 -5.48
N LEU A 53 9.27 -19.37 -4.30
CA LEU A 53 8.07 -20.18 -4.04
C LEU A 53 6.78 -19.44 -4.38
N PHE A 54 6.84 -18.12 -4.42
CA PHE A 54 5.68 -17.25 -4.50
C PHE A 54 5.73 -16.41 -5.78
N PRO A 55 5.18 -16.92 -6.90
CA PRO A 55 5.26 -16.26 -8.19
C PRO A 55 4.43 -14.98 -8.20
N ARG A 56 4.85 -14.00 -9.01
CA ARG A 56 4.18 -12.70 -9.15
C ARG A 56 2.68 -12.83 -9.45
N ALA A 57 2.29 -13.74 -10.33
CA ALA A 57 0.87 -13.95 -10.66
C ALA A 57 0.01 -14.37 -9.45
N LEU A 58 0.58 -15.15 -8.53
CA LEU A 58 -0.11 -15.55 -7.30
C LEU A 58 -0.22 -14.37 -6.33
N PHE A 59 0.84 -13.57 -6.22
CA PHE A 59 0.81 -12.31 -5.46
C PHE A 59 -0.27 -11.35 -6.01
N ASP A 60 -0.27 -11.09 -7.31
CA ASP A 60 -1.23 -10.19 -7.96
C ASP A 60 -2.67 -10.68 -7.73
N TRP A 61 -2.89 -12.00 -7.85
CA TRP A 61 -4.18 -12.61 -7.58
C TRP A 61 -4.61 -12.41 -6.11
N LEU A 62 -3.76 -12.74 -5.14
CA LEU A 62 -4.08 -12.54 -3.72
C LEU A 62 -4.32 -11.07 -3.38
N ASN A 63 -3.43 -10.18 -3.82
CA ASN A 63 -3.51 -8.75 -3.58
C ASN A 63 -4.85 -8.18 -4.09
N LYS A 64 -5.23 -8.56 -5.31
CA LYS A 64 -6.51 -8.17 -5.91
C LYS A 64 -7.70 -8.64 -5.07
N HIS A 65 -7.74 -9.91 -4.70
CA HIS A 65 -8.88 -10.50 -3.99
C HIS A 65 -8.97 -10.04 -2.54
N TYR A 66 -7.84 -9.92 -1.84
CA TYR A 66 -7.77 -9.44 -0.47
C TYR A 66 -8.22 -7.98 -0.38
N THR A 67 -7.76 -7.12 -1.30
CA THR A 67 -8.19 -5.71 -1.37
C THR A 67 -9.71 -5.61 -1.59
N ARG A 68 -10.26 -6.40 -2.53
CA ARG A 68 -11.71 -6.46 -2.78
C ARG A 68 -12.49 -6.97 -1.58
N PHE A 69 -11.95 -7.97 -0.86
CA PHE A 69 -12.57 -8.52 0.34
C PHE A 69 -12.59 -7.50 1.48
N GLY A 70 -11.48 -6.83 1.74
CA GLY A 70 -11.35 -5.87 2.84
C GLY A 70 -12.19 -4.62 2.65
N ALA A 71 -12.41 -4.19 1.40
CA ALA A 71 -13.19 -2.99 1.08
C ALA A 71 -14.69 -3.25 0.83
N ARG A 72 -15.28 -4.35 1.32
CA ARG A 72 -16.69 -4.72 1.03
C ARG A 72 -17.75 -3.81 1.65
N HIS A 73 -17.41 -3.12 2.74
CA HIS A 73 -18.32 -2.21 3.44
C HIS A 73 -17.63 -0.85 3.63
N PRO A 74 -17.36 -0.13 2.53
CA PRO A 74 -16.57 1.08 2.59
C PRO A 74 -17.38 2.22 3.24
N SER A 75 -16.78 2.87 4.20
CA SER A 75 -17.28 4.11 4.80
C SER A 75 -16.10 5.04 5.06
N HIS A 76 -16.39 6.32 5.27
CA HIS A 76 -15.36 7.28 5.62
C HIS A 76 -14.61 6.85 6.90
N ASP A 77 -15.34 6.46 7.94
CA ASP A 77 -14.78 6.02 9.22
C ASP A 77 -13.96 4.74 9.08
N PHE A 78 -14.39 3.82 8.21
CA PHE A 78 -13.63 2.62 7.88
C PHE A 78 -12.26 2.97 7.28
N PHE A 79 -12.22 3.87 6.28
CA PHE A 79 -10.95 4.29 5.66
C PHE A 79 -10.07 5.09 6.62
N ALA A 80 -10.66 5.98 7.42
CA ALA A 80 -9.94 6.74 8.43
C ALA A 80 -9.31 5.81 9.48
N SER A 81 -10.07 4.82 9.97
CA SER A 81 -9.55 3.82 10.90
C SER A 81 -8.43 2.98 10.26
N ALA A 82 -8.60 2.56 9.01
CA ALA A 82 -7.60 1.77 8.31
C ALA A 82 -6.29 2.54 8.11
N TYR A 83 -6.39 3.83 7.74
CA TYR A 83 -5.25 4.73 7.64
C TYR A 83 -4.58 4.94 8.99
N ASN A 84 -5.34 5.27 10.04
CA ASN A 84 -4.80 5.52 11.37
C ASN A 84 -4.05 4.32 11.94
N GLU A 85 -4.57 3.11 11.73
CA GLU A 85 -3.90 1.88 12.11
C GLU A 85 -2.58 1.71 11.35
N ALA A 86 -2.60 1.86 10.03
CA ALA A 86 -1.42 1.73 9.16
C ALA A 86 -0.35 2.78 9.51
N HIS A 87 -0.76 4.02 9.77
CA HIS A 87 0.10 5.11 10.21
C HIS A 87 0.73 4.81 11.58
N ALA A 88 -0.06 4.35 12.56
CA ALA A 88 0.47 3.98 13.87
C ALA A 88 1.45 2.80 13.79
N ILE A 89 1.21 1.82 12.92
CA ILE A 89 2.17 0.72 12.65
C ILE A 89 3.46 1.27 12.03
N THR A 90 3.35 2.19 11.08
CA THR A 90 4.49 2.85 10.44
C THR A 90 5.38 3.56 11.46
N LEU A 91 4.77 4.37 12.34
CA LEU A 91 5.50 5.07 13.40
C LEU A 91 6.18 4.08 14.36
N ARG A 92 5.46 3.05 14.80
CA ARG A 92 6.07 2.00 15.65
C ARG A 92 7.22 1.27 14.97
N ALA A 93 7.11 1.02 13.66
CA ALA A 93 8.20 0.41 12.90
C ALA A 93 9.42 1.36 12.83
N LEU A 94 9.18 2.65 12.59
CA LEU A 94 10.23 3.66 12.52
C LEU A 94 10.95 3.83 13.87
N ASP A 95 10.19 3.93 14.97
CA ASP A 95 10.73 4.06 16.32
C ASP A 95 11.59 2.85 16.75
N ALA A 96 11.35 1.68 16.15
CA ALA A 96 12.06 0.45 16.45
C ALA A 96 13.32 0.23 15.59
N VAL A 97 13.56 1.06 14.58
CA VAL A 97 14.68 0.90 13.63
C VAL A 97 15.87 1.75 14.04
N THR A 98 17.04 1.14 14.08
CA THR A 98 18.31 1.84 14.33
C THR A 98 18.90 2.44 13.05
N ASP A 99 19.78 3.45 13.17
CA ASP A 99 20.49 4.05 12.02
C ASP A 99 21.27 3.02 11.19
N VAL A 100 21.85 2.02 11.85
CA VAL A 100 22.56 0.92 11.18
C VAL A 100 21.58 0.06 10.38
N GLU A 101 20.38 -0.17 10.89
CA GLU A 101 19.35 -0.95 10.20
C GLU A 101 18.74 -0.20 9.02
N LEU A 102 18.66 1.14 9.05
CA LEU A 102 18.21 1.96 7.91
C LEU A 102 19.02 1.66 6.64
N GLY A 103 20.32 1.40 6.77
CA GLY A 103 21.24 1.08 5.68
C GLY A 103 21.19 -0.38 5.21
N LYS A 104 20.53 -1.28 5.93
CA LYS A 104 20.40 -2.69 5.49
C LYS A 104 19.43 -2.80 4.33
N GLY A 105 19.77 -3.65 3.36
CA GLY A 105 18.93 -3.89 2.18
C GLY A 105 18.94 -5.32 1.69
N VAL A 106 18.02 -5.59 0.77
CA VAL A 106 17.83 -6.89 0.11
C VAL A 106 17.36 -6.67 -1.31
N VAL A 107 17.61 -7.62 -2.21
CA VAL A 107 16.91 -7.67 -3.50
C VAL A 107 15.47 -8.09 -3.24
N TYR A 108 14.53 -7.16 -3.33
CA TYR A 108 13.13 -7.40 -3.04
C TYR A 108 12.47 -8.16 -4.21
N PRO A 109 11.47 -9.01 -3.94
CA PRO A 109 10.70 -9.64 -5.00
C PRO A 109 10.13 -8.59 -5.96
N GLY A 110 10.22 -8.83 -7.27
CA GLY A 110 9.65 -7.97 -8.31
C GLY A 110 8.12 -8.01 -8.40
N TRP A 111 7.43 -8.15 -7.28
CA TRP A 111 5.97 -8.16 -7.19
C TRP A 111 5.40 -6.75 -7.38
N ASP A 112 6.01 -5.76 -6.73
CA ASP A 112 5.70 -4.34 -6.90
C ASP A 112 6.81 -3.64 -7.70
N PRO A 113 6.50 -3.01 -8.84
CA PRO A 113 7.47 -2.21 -9.59
C PRO A 113 8.18 -1.13 -8.78
N LEU A 114 7.51 -0.50 -7.80
CA LEU A 114 8.08 0.56 -6.95
C LEU A 114 9.15 0.02 -5.99
N LEU A 115 9.11 -1.27 -5.70
CA LEU A 115 10.07 -1.99 -4.85
C LEU A 115 11.03 -2.87 -5.67
N ALA A 116 11.05 -2.76 -6.99
CA ALA A 116 11.96 -3.55 -7.81
C ALA A 116 13.45 -3.24 -7.48
N GLY A 117 14.27 -4.28 -7.50
CA GLY A 117 15.71 -4.21 -7.27
C GLY A 117 16.08 -4.22 -5.78
N GLU A 118 17.15 -3.50 -5.45
CA GLU A 118 17.65 -3.40 -4.07
C GLU A 118 16.79 -2.43 -3.24
N VAL A 119 16.21 -2.94 -2.15
CA VAL A 119 15.40 -2.18 -1.22
C VAL A 119 16.07 -2.16 0.14
N THR A 120 16.48 -0.95 0.57
CA THR A 120 16.93 -0.69 1.94
C THR A 120 15.74 -0.42 2.85
N VAL A 121 15.95 -0.52 4.17
CA VAL A 121 14.91 -0.12 5.15
C VAL A 121 14.54 1.36 4.97
N ALA A 122 15.50 2.25 4.73
CA ALA A 122 15.21 3.66 4.42
C ALA A 122 14.35 3.82 3.15
N ARG A 123 14.67 3.09 2.08
CA ARG A 123 13.87 3.08 0.85
C ARG A 123 12.47 2.52 1.10
N LEU A 124 12.32 1.51 1.95
CA LEU A 124 11.03 0.93 2.31
C LEU A 124 10.12 1.93 3.05
N PHE A 125 10.66 2.74 3.97
CA PHE A 125 9.89 3.84 4.57
C PHE A 125 9.53 4.92 3.55
N HIS A 126 10.46 5.29 2.66
CA HIS A 126 10.18 6.24 1.60
C HIS A 126 9.11 5.74 0.62
N TYR A 127 9.07 4.43 0.36
CA TYR A 127 8.09 3.78 -0.49
C TYR A 127 6.65 4.03 -0.01
N VAL A 128 6.40 4.17 1.31
CA VAL A 128 5.06 4.53 1.82
C VAL A 128 4.54 5.82 1.18
N LYS A 129 5.39 6.86 1.11
CA LYS A 129 5.02 8.13 0.47
C LYS A 129 4.72 7.92 -1.02
N ILE A 130 5.63 7.27 -1.74
CA ILE A 130 5.49 7.06 -3.19
C ILE A 130 4.25 6.22 -3.51
N HIS A 131 3.98 5.19 -2.71
CA HIS A 131 2.79 4.34 -2.82
C HIS A 131 1.50 5.16 -2.68
N PHE A 132 1.43 6.02 -1.66
CA PHE A 132 0.28 6.91 -1.47
C PHE A 132 0.12 7.89 -2.64
N GLU A 133 1.20 8.50 -3.10
CA GLU A 133 1.17 9.45 -4.23
C GLU A 133 0.70 8.77 -5.53
N ALA A 134 1.21 7.57 -5.82
CA ALA A 134 0.84 6.81 -7.01
C ALA A 134 -0.64 6.42 -7.00
N HIS A 135 -1.18 6.01 -5.85
CA HIS A 135 -2.59 5.62 -5.73
C HIS A 135 -3.54 6.82 -5.61
N ALA A 136 -3.11 7.94 -5.03
CA ALA A 136 -3.89 9.18 -5.04
C ALA A 136 -4.13 9.66 -6.49
N GLN A 137 -3.11 9.57 -7.35
CA GLN A 137 -3.26 9.90 -8.76
C GLN A 137 -4.32 9.05 -9.48
N GLN A 138 -4.50 7.79 -9.07
CA GLN A 138 -5.46 6.85 -9.71
C GLN A 138 -6.93 7.15 -9.41
N ILE A 139 -7.22 8.07 -8.48
CA ILE A 139 -8.59 8.45 -8.09
C ILE A 139 -8.87 9.94 -8.27
N GLU A 140 -7.86 10.71 -8.67
CA GLU A 140 -7.91 12.17 -8.75
C GLU A 140 -8.93 12.65 -9.80
N GLU A 141 -9.00 11.99 -10.96
CA GLU A 141 -9.91 12.38 -12.05
C GLU A 141 -11.39 12.21 -11.65
N GLN A 142 -11.69 11.15 -10.91
CA GLN A 142 -13.03 10.87 -10.41
C GLN A 142 -13.47 11.91 -9.38
N ILE A 143 -12.54 12.39 -8.53
CA ILE A 143 -12.79 13.48 -7.58
C ILE A 143 -13.08 14.77 -8.34
N LYS A 144 -12.23 15.15 -9.30
CA LYS A 144 -12.42 16.36 -10.11
C LYS A 144 -13.74 16.38 -10.85
N THR A 145 -14.09 15.26 -11.50
CA THR A 145 -15.35 15.11 -12.22
C THR A 145 -16.55 15.27 -11.29
N TYR A 146 -16.48 14.69 -10.09
CA TYR A 146 -17.54 14.82 -9.09
C TYR A 146 -17.68 16.27 -8.58
N GLU A 147 -16.57 16.93 -8.25
CA GLU A 147 -16.57 18.32 -7.77
C GLU A 147 -17.15 19.28 -8.84
N GLN A 148 -16.84 19.07 -10.12
CA GLN A 148 -17.40 19.86 -11.22
C GLN A 148 -18.91 19.69 -11.37
N ASN A 149 -19.41 18.46 -11.27
CA ASN A 149 -20.84 18.16 -11.40
C ASN A 149 -21.66 18.56 -10.17
N ALA A 150 -21.05 18.64 -8.98
CA ALA A 150 -21.72 19.06 -7.75
C ALA A 150 -21.84 20.59 -7.61
N GLY A 151 -21.05 21.36 -8.37
CA GLY A 151 -21.09 22.82 -8.42
C GLY A 151 -22.05 23.42 -9.44
N THR A 152 -22.70 22.58 -10.26
CA THR A 152 -23.74 22.94 -11.25
C THR A 152 -25.12 22.57 -10.76
#